data_AF-A0A3D4HKI1-F1
#
_entry.id   AF-A0A3D4HKI1-F1
#
_cell.length_a   1.000
_cell.length_b   1.000
_cell.length_c   1.000
_cell.angle_alpha   90.00
_cell.angle_beta   90.00
_cell.angle_gamma   90.00
#
_symmetry.space_group_name_H-M   'P 1'
#
loop_
_entity.id
_entity.type
_entity.pdbx_description
1 polymer ?
#
loop_
_entity_poly.entity_id
_entity_poly.type
_entity_poly.pdbx_seq_one_letter_code
_entity_poly.pdbx_strand_id
1 'polypeptide(L)'
;MRLAVVAKVLSLLCLIVSLFMVFPMAWSLADGSNDLSALLGGMGTGLVVSAVLFAAGFKAKARDLGVREAFAVVSLSWVFASAIGGVPYLLNGTVSSFTDAFFEAMSGFTTTGASILTDIQSNPRGILFWRDLTHWLGGMGIIVLSLAILPFLGVGGMQLYKAEVPGPVPEKITPRVRQTALLLWGVYVLLSALQVGALMLGGMDLFESLTHTFGTMATGGFSPLNGSIGQYGNPYFEWVITLFMFLAGANFVLHYLALKGDLGAWWRDEEFRFYAKITVVSVLAATAILFATGTYGTLSDSFRYGAFQV
;
A
#
# COMPACT_ATOMS: atom_id res chain seq x y z
N MET A 1 -7.54 18.74 -23.98
CA MET A 1 -7.26 18.20 -22.63
C MET A 1 -7.08 19.39 -21.71
N ARG A 2 -7.84 19.45 -20.61
CA ARG A 2 -7.83 20.58 -19.66
C ARG A 2 -6.74 20.37 -18.61
N LEU A 3 -5.51 20.75 -18.94
CA LEU A 3 -4.34 20.55 -18.08
C LEU A 3 -4.48 21.20 -16.70
N ALA A 4 -5.17 22.34 -16.59
CA ALA A 4 -5.40 22.99 -15.30
C ALA A 4 -6.25 22.14 -14.32
N VAL A 5 -7.19 21.34 -14.84
CA VAL A 5 -7.97 20.41 -13.99
C VAL A 5 -7.08 19.26 -13.51
N VAL A 6 -6.23 18.73 -14.39
CA VAL A 6 -5.25 17.68 -14.06
C VAL A 6 -4.29 18.18 -12.97
N ALA A 7 -3.69 19.37 -13.16
CA ALA A 7 -2.78 19.98 -12.20
C ALA A 7 -3.43 20.17 -10.81
N LYS A 8 -4.70 20.58 -10.76
CA LYS A 8 -5.45 20.75 -9.52
C LYS A 8 -5.67 19.44 -8.75
N VAL A 9 -5.84 18.31 -9.45
CA VAL A 9 -5.99 17.00 -8.79
C VAL A 9 -4.62 16.47 -8.35
N LEU A 10 -3.61 16.60 -9.21
CA LEU A 10 -2.24 16.20 -8.88
C LEU A 10 -1.68 16.99 -7.68
N SER A 11 -2.02 18.28 -7.54
CA SER A 11 -1.57 19.05 -6.39
C SER A 11 -2.06 18.49 -5.06
N LEU A 12 -3.31 18.02 -5.00
CA LEU A 12 -3.86 17.38 -3.81
C LEU A 12 -3.13 16.07 -3.49
N LEU A 13 -2.85 15.26 -4.51
CA LEU A 13 -2.09 14.02 -4.32
C LEU A 13 -0.69 14.32 -3.79
N CYS A 14 0.04 15.23 -4.42
CA CYS A 14 1.38 15.62 -3.98
C CYS A 14 1.35 16.16 -2.54
N LEU A 15 0.31 16.91 -2.18
CA LEU A 15 0.11 17.39 -0.80
C LEU A 15 -0.04 16.20 0.15
N ILE A 16 -0.93 15.25 -0.16
CA ILE A 16 -1.19 14.07 0.68
C ILE A 16 0.10 13.28 0.87
N VAL A 17 0.79 12.90 -0.21
CA VAL A 17 2.08 12.17 -0.14
C VAL A 17 3.08 12.89 0.77
N SER A 18 3.21 14.20 0.63
CA SER A 18 4.14 15.00 1.43
C SER A 18 3.76 15.03 2.90
N LEU A 19 2.47 15.17 3.22
CA LEU A 19 2.00 15.17 4.61
C LEU A 19 2.17 13.80 5.29
N PHE A 20 2.08 12.70 4.54
CA PHE A 20 2.33 11.37 5.10
C PHE A 20 3.79 11.15 5.52
N MET A 21 4.74 11.95 5.05
CA MET A 21 6.13 11.91 5.54
C MET A 21 6.25 12.39 7.00
N VAL A 22 5.21 12.97 7.60
CA VAL A 22 5.20 13.30 9.04
C VAL A 22 5.29 12.04 9.92
N PHE A 23 4.70 10.91 9.49
CA PHE A 23 4.73 9.67 10.25
C PHE A 23 6.15 9.08 10.41
N PRO A 24 6.96 8.89 9.33
CA PRO A 24 8.34 8.45 9.47
C PRO A 24 9.22 9.46 10.24
N MET A 25 8.93 10.76 10.17
CA MET A 25 9.66 11.76 10.98
C MET A 25 9.50 11.54 12.49
N ALA A 26 8.35 11.01 12.94
CA ALA A 26 8.15 10.70 14.35
C ALA A 26 9.14 9.64 14.84
N TRP A 27 9.44 8.62 14.01
CA TRP A 27 10.45 7.61 14.32
C TRP A 27 11.87 8.17 14.27
N SER A 28 12.17 8.99 13.25
CA SER A 28 13.46 9.67 13.14
C SER A 28 13.77 10.55 14.36
N LEU A 29 12.77 11.29 14.86
CA LEU A 29 12.88 12.10 16.08
C LEU A 29 13.01 11.25 17.35
N ALA A 30 12.26 10.15 17.45
CA ALA A 30 12.31 9.26 18.60
C ALA A 30 13.68 8.57 18.74
N ASP A 31 14.30 8.22 17.61
CA ASP A 31 15.58 7.52 17.56
C ASP A 31 16.79 8.47 17.54
N GLY A 32 16.56 9.77 17.29
CA GLY A 32 17.63 10.76 17.12
C GLY A 32 18.49 10.51 15.88
N SER A 33 17.93 9.91 14.83
CA SER A 33 18.66 9.52 13.63
C SER A 33 18.85 10.68 12.63
N ASN A 34 19.86 10.55 11.76
CA ASN A 34 20.28 11.61 10.84
C ASN A 34 19.38 11.77 9.59
N ASP A 35 18.29 11.01 9.47
CA ASP A 35 17.37 10.99 8.33
C ASP A 35 16.26 12.05 8.39
N LEU A 36 16.12 12.76 9.51
CA LEU A 36 15.10 13.79 9.66
C LEU A 36 15.23 14.88 8.58
N SER A 37 16.46 15.29 8.27
CA SER A 37 16.74 16.33 7.27
C SER A 37 16.33 15.87 5.86
N ALA A 38 16.55 14.61 5.53
CA ALA A 38 16.17 14.01 4.26
C ALA A 38 14.65 13.89 4.12
N LEU A 39 13.96 13.45 5.17
CA LEU A 39 12.49 13.40 5.21
C LEU A 39 11.88 14.81 5.08
N LEU A 40 12.42 15.80 5.79
CA LEU A 40 11.98 17.21 5.69
C LEU A 40 12.23 17.77 4.29
N GLY A 41 13.37 17.45 3.67
CA GLY A 41 13.69 17.83 2.30
C GLY A 41 12.72 17.20 1.28
N GLY A 42 12.36 15.93 1.46
CA GLY A 42 11.32 15.26 0.67
C GLY A 42 9.95 15.91 0.82
N MET A 43 9.51 16.14 2.06
CA MET A 43 8.25 16.80 2.36
C MET A 43 8.21 18.21 1.77
N GLY A 44 9.28 19.00 1.96
CA GLY A 44 9.39 20.36 1.41
C GLY A 44 9.33 20.37 -0.11
N THR A 45 10.04 19.46 -0.78
CA THR A 45 10.01 19.33 -2.25
C THR A 45 8.61 19.01 -2.74
N GLY A 46 7.94 18.04 -2.12
CA GLY A 46 6.57 17.67 -2.49
C GLY A 46 5.54 18.77 -2.24
N LEU A 47 5.68 19.55 -1.15
CA LEU A 47 4.85 20.72 -0.87
C LEU A 47 5.05 21.84 -1.90
N VAL A 48 6.29 22.10 -2.33
CA VAL A 48 6.58 23.06 -3.39
C VAL A 48 5.95 22.62 -4.70
N VAL A 49 6.11 21.35 -5.09
CA VAL A 49 5.47 20.78 -6.29
C VAL A 49 3.95 20.90 -6.21
N SER A 50 3.37 20.57 -5.05
CA SER A 50 1.94 20.71 -4.80
C SER A 50 1.47 22.16 -4.96
N ALA A 51 2.18 23.13 -4.37
CA ALA A 51 1.83 24.55 -4.47
C ALA A 51 1.88 25.07 -5.91
N VAL A 52 2.91 24.69 -6.68
CA VAL A 52 3.05 25.07 -8.10
C VAL A 52 1.90 24.49 -8.93
N LEU A 53 1.59 23.20 -8.77
CA LEU A 53 0.48 22.56 -9.48
C LEU A 53 -0.88 23.15 -9.07
N PHE A 54 -1.06 23.49 -7.79
CA PHE A 54 -2.26 24.13 -7.29
C PHE A 54 -2.44 25.52 -7.91
N ALA A 55 -1.38 26.32 -7.98
CA ALA A 55 -1.40 27.63 -8.62
C ALA A 55 -1.76 27.53 -10.10
N ALA A 56 -1.16 26.57 -10.83
CA ALA A 56 -1.47 26.30 -12.22
C ALA A 56 -2.93 25.85 -12.44
N GLY A 57 -3.52 25.14 -11.47
CA GLY A 57 -4.89 24.65 -11.49
C GLY A 57 -5.92 25.52 -10.79
N PHE A 58 -5.54 26.65 -10.18
CA PHE A 58 -6.35 27.37 -9.19
C PHE A 58 -7.77 27.71 -9.68
N LYS A 59 -7.86 28.27 -10.89
CA LYS A 59 -9.12 28.68 -11.54
C LYS A 59 -9.94 27.51 -12.11
N ALA A 60 -9.38 26.31 -12.17
CA ALA A 60 -10.06 25.15 -12.73
C ALA A 60 -11.15 24.64 -11.78
N LYS A 61 -12.32 24.35 -12.33
CA LYS A 61 -13.39 23.67 -11.62
C LYS A 61 -13.23 22.18 -11.87
N ALA A 62 -12.90 21.41 -10.85
CA ALA A 62 -12.62 20.00 -11.07
C ALA A 62 -13.88 19.12 -11.26
N ARG A 63 -15.09 19.71 -11.19
CA ARG A 63 -16.32 19.11 -11.77
C ARG A 63 -16.21 18.91 -13.28
N ASP A 64 -15.28 19.61 -13.92
CA ASP A 64 -15.00 19.51 -15.35
C ASP A 64 -14.05 18.35 -15.68
N LEU A 65 -13.80 17.40 -14.78
CA LEU A 65 -12.89 16.28 -15.07
C LEU A 65 -13.54 15.28 -16.05
N GLY A 66 -13.07 15.31 -17.30
CA GLY A 66 -13.47 14.36 -18.34
C GLY A 66 -12.63 13.09 -18.31
N VAL A 67 -12.98 12.12 -19.16
CA VAL A 67 -12.29 10.82 -19.25
C VAL A 67 -10.81 10.97 -19.60
N ARG A 68 -10.46 11.83 -20.56
CA ARG A 68 -9.05 12.09 -20.95
C ARG A 68 -8.24 12.69 -19.80
N GLU A 69 -8.84 13.59 -19.02
CA GLU A 69 -8.21 14.15 -17.83
C GLU A 69 -8.05 13.10 -16.72
N ALA A 70 -9.01 12.20 -16.56
CA ALA A 70 -8.93 11.10 -15.59
C ALA A 70 -7.75 10.17 -15.89
N PHE A 71 -7.58 9.74 -17.15
CA PHE A 71 -6.42 8.95 -17.56
C PHE A 71 -5.10 9.67 -17.28
N ALA A 72 -5.02 10.95 -17.65
CA ALA A 72 -3.82 11.76 -17.40
C ALA A 72 -3.51 11.87 -15.90
N VAL A 73 -4.51 12.14 -15.07
CA VAL A 73 -4.34 12.18 -13.60
C VAL A 73 -3.84 10.84 -13.10
N VAL A 74 -4.50 9.72 -13.40
CA VAL A 74 -4.09 8.41 -12.88
C VAL A 74 -2.65 8.08 -13.26
N SER A 75 -2.28 8.23 -14.53
CA SER A 75 -0.91 7.92 -14.96
C SER A 75 0.12 8.85 -14.32
N LEU A 76 -0.14 10.15 -14.27
CA LEU A 76 0.79 11.12 -13.69
C LEU A 76 0.85 11.02 -12.17
N SER A 77 -0.22 10.62 -11.50
CA SER A 77 -0.28 10.43 -10.05
C SER A 77 0.82 9.49 -9.56
N TRP A 78 1.00 8.34 -10.20
CA TRP A 78 2.06 7.38 -9.85
C TRP A 78 3.45 7.93 -10.09
N VAL A 79 3.65 8.67 -11.19
CA VAL A 79 4.93 9.31 -11.52
C VAL A 79 5.29 10.38 -10.49
N PHE A 80 4.35 11.27 -10.16
CA PHE A 80 4.58 12.34 -9.19
C PHE A 80 4.76 11.79 -7.77
N ALA A 81 3.95 10.81 -7.35
CA ALA A 81 4.09 10.14 -6.07
C ALA A 81 5.50 9.55 -5.92
N SER A 82 5.96 8.80 -6.92
CA SER A 82 7.25 8.12 -6.89
C SER A 82 8.43 9.10 -6.98
N ALA A 83 8.31 10.15 -7.79
CA ALA A 83 9.32 11.20 -7.87
C ALA A 83 9.49 11.93 -6.52
N ILE A 84 8.39 12.26 -5.84
CA ILE A 84 8.43 12.90 -4.51
C ILE A 84 8.90 11.91 -3.44
N GLY A 85 8.37 10.69 -3.46
CA GLY A 85 8.68 9.65 -2.47
C GLY A 85 10.11 9.13 -2.56
N GLY A 86 10.79 9.28 -3.71
CA GLY A 86 12.20 8.97 -3.87
C GLY A 86 13.14 10.04 -3.31
N VAL A 87 12.68 11.29 -3.09
CA VAL A 87 13.54 12.39 -2.63
C VAL A 87 14.23 12.09 -1.29
N PRO A 88 13.54 11.57 -0.25
CA PRO A 88 14.21 11.19 1.00
C PRO A 88 15.34 10.18 0.80
N TYR A 89 15.21 9.22 -0.12
CA TYR A 89 16.26 8.22 -0.37
C TYR A 89 17.54 8.85 -0.95
N LEU A 90 17.39 9.84 -1.84
CA LEU A 90 18.53 10.59 -2.39
C LEU A 90 19.18 11.48 -1.34
N LEU A 91 18.38 12.25 -0.61
CA LEU A 91 18.89 13.22 0.36
C LEU A 91 19.55 12.53 1.57
N ASN A 92 19.06 11.36 1.95
CA ASN A 92 19.68 10.55 3.01
C ASN A 92 20.96 9.83 2.53
N GLY A 93 21.15 9.68 1.22
CA GLY A 93 22.24 8.88 0.66
C GLY A 93 21.98 7.37 0.72
N THR A 94 20.72 6.95 0.92
CA THR A 94 20.30 5.54 0.86
C THR A 94 20.54 4.93 -0.52
N VAL A 95 20.41 5.75 -1.56
CA VAL A 95 20.76 5.41 -2.94
C VAL A 95 21.53 6.56 -3.59
N SER A 96 22.34 6.24 -4.60
CA SER A 96 23.27 7.19 -5.22
C SER A 96 22.72 7.90 -6.47
N SER A 97 21.65 7.39 -7.07
CA SER A 97 21.10 7.92 -8.33
C SER A 97 19.60 8.17 -8.26
N PHE A 98 19.13 9.19 -8.98
CA PHE A 98 17.69 9.49 -9.09
C PHE A 98 16.89 8.30 -9.60
N THR A 99 17.45 7.53 -10.54
CA THR A 99 16.80 6.34 -11.09
C THR A 99 16.57 5.27 -10.03
N ASP A 100 17.53 5.04 -9.14
CA ASP A 100 17.40 4.05 -8.06
C ASP A 100 16.38 4.51 -7.02
N ALA A 101 16.39 5.80 -6.68
CA ALA A 101 15.42 6.38 -5.75
C ALA A 101 14.00 6.35 -6.30
N PHE A 102 13.84 6.69 -7.58
CA PHE A 102 12.57 6.61 -8.27
C PHE A 102 12.09 5.17 -8.37
N PHE A 103 12.99 4.22 -8.67
CA PHE A 103 12.66 2.80 -8.73
C PHE A 103 12.17 2.28 -7.38
N GLU A 104 12.91 2.55 -6.29
CA GLU A 104 12.54 2.10 -4.95
C GLU A 104 11.17 2.66 -4.52
N ALA A 105 10.94 3.96 -4.77
CA ALA A 105 9.67 4.61 -4.46
C ALA A 105 8.52 4.10 -5.34
N MET A 106 8.75 3.90 -6.64
CA MET A 106 7.74 3.38 -7.57
C MET A 106 7.36 1.96 -7.20
N SER A 107 8.35 1.11 -6.91
CA SER A 107 8.13 -0.25 -6.42
C SER A 107 7.29 -0.25 -5.15
N GLY A 108 7.57 0.70 -4.25
CA GLY A 108 6.79 0.92 -3.05
C GLY A 108 5.33 1.29 -3.31
N PHE A 109 5.07 2.42 -3.97
CA PHE A 109 3.71 2.89 -4.23
C PHE A 109 2.88 1.94 -5.10
N THR A 110 3.50 1.20 -6.02
CA THR A 110 2.81 0.22 -6.86
C THR A 110 2.64 -1.14 -6.18
N THR A 111 3.10 -1.26 -4.94
CA THR A 111 3.07 -2.51 -4.16
C THR A 111 3.76 -3.67 -4.91
N THR A 112 4.82 -3.36 -5.66
CA THR A 112 5.61 -4.36 -6.38
C THR A 112 6.56 -5.10 -5.44
N GLY A 113 7.14 -4.39 -4.46
CA GLY A 113 8.02 -4.98 -3.45
C GLY A 113 9.44 -5.33 -3.92
N ALA A 114 9.81 -5.00 -5.16
CA ALA A 114 11.19 -5.11 -5.64
C ALA A 114 12.07 -4.02 -4.99
N SER A 115 13.27 -4.39 -4.56
CA SER A 115 14.18 -3.50 -3.82
C SER A 115 15.53 -3.40 -4.52
N ILE A 116 16.06 -2.19 -4.68
CA ILE A 116 17.45 -1.98 -5.12
C ILE A 116 18.42 -1.99 -3.92
N LEU A 117 17.90 -1.81 -2.71
CA LEU A 117 18.70 -1.84 -1.48
C LEU A 117 19.20 -3.25 -1.20
N THR A 118 20.51 -3.39 -1.03
CA THR A 118 21.19 -4.66 -0.73
C THR A 118 21.29 -4.92 0.78
N ASP A 119 21.51 -3.87 1.57
CA ASP A 119 21.46 -3.92 3.03
C ASP A 119 20.39 -2.95 3.55
N ILE A 120 19.17 -3.46 3.67
CA ILE A 120 17.99 -2.73 4.12
C ILE A 120 18.22 -2.25 5.56
N GLN A 121 18.66 -3.13 6.45
CA GLN A 121 18.78 -2.86 7.89
C GLN A 121 19.81 -1.77 8.24
N SER A 122 20.76 -1.48 7.33
CA SER A 122 21.70 -0.37 7.49
C SER A 122 21.03 1.01 7.47
N ASN A 123 19.80 1.10 6.95
CA ASN A 123 19.07 2.37 6.83
C ASN A 123 18.39 2.77 8.14
N PRO A 124 18.31 4.08 8.41
CA PRO A 124 17.64 4.57 9.60
C PRO A 124 16.12 4.31 9.56
N ARG A 125 15.52 4.20 10.74
CA ARG A 125 14.12 3.77 10.91
C ARG A 125 13.11 4.70 10.25
N GLY A 126 13.35 6.01 10.17
CA GLY A 126 12.46 6.91 9.43
C GLY A 126 12.43 6.61 7.93
N ILE A 127 13.58 6.30 7.32
CA ILE A 127 13.65 5.87 5.91
C ILE A 127 12.96 4.53 5.68
N LEU A 128 13.22 3.55 6.55
CA LEU A 128 12.57 2.24 6.48
C LEU A 128 11.06 2.35 6.65
N PHE A 129 10.59 3.13 7.62
CA PHE A 129 9.17 3.37 7.82
C PHE A 129 8.54 4.06 6.61
N TRP A 130 9.21 5.05 6.01
CA TRP A 130 8.71 5.70 4.80
C TRP A 130 8.57 4.70 3.65
N ARG A 131 9.61 3.89 3.43
CA ARG A 131 9.61 2.81 2.43
C ARG A 131 8.43 1.87 2.61
N ASP A 132 8.23 1.33 3.80
CA ASP A 132 7.14 0.37 4.01
C ASP A 132 5.77 1.07 4.02
N LEU A 133 5.68 2.32 4.49
CA LEU A 133 4.44 3.12 4.43
C LEU A 133 3.98 3.39 2.98
N THR A 134 4.90 3.49 2.01
CA THR A 134 4.52 3.65 0.60
C THR A 134 3.71 2.45 0.09
N HIS A 135 3.99 1.22 0.55
CA HIS A 135 3.14 0.05 0.27
C HIS A 135 1.73 0.29 0.78
N TRP A 136 1.59 0.69 2.04
CA TRP A 136 0.28 0.88 2.64
C TRP A 136 -0.56 1.96 1.94
N LEU A 137 0.08 3.06 1.52
CA LEU A 137 -0.55 4.12 0.72
C LEU A 137 -0.92 3.66 -0.68
N GLY A 138 -0.09 2.82 -1.29
CA GLY A 138 -0.30 2.23 -2.60
C GLY A 138 -1.43 1.20 -2.65
N GLY A 139 -1.49 0.29 -1.68
CA GLY A 139 -2.32 -0.92 -1.73
C GLY A 139 -3.82 -0.69 -1.78
N MET A 140 -4.34 0.29 -1.04
CA MET A 140 -5.75 0.67 -1.16
C MET A 140 -6.02 1.65 -2.32
N GLY A 141 -4.97 2.11 -2.99
CA GLY A 141 -4.99 3.11 -4.05
C GLY A 141 -4.82 4.52 -3.51
N ILE A 142 -3.68 5.15 -3.85
CA ILE A 142 -3.42 6.54 -3.47
C ILE A 142 -4.41 7.51 -4.12
N ILE A 143 -4.94 7.12 -5.29
CA ILE A 143 -5.95 7.88 -6.00
C ILE A 143 -7.31 7.66 -5.32
N VAL A 144 -7.70 6.43 -4.93
CA VAL A 144 -8.89 6.20 -4.08
C VAL A 144 -8.88 7.08 -2.82
N LEU A 145 -7.74 7.17 -2.13
CA LEU A 145 -7.57 8.06 -0.98
C LEU A 145 -7.80 9.53 -1.35
N SER A 146 -7.14 9.99 -2.42
CA SER A 146 -7.28 11.35 -2.92
C SER A 146 -8.72 11.67 -3.33
N LEU A 147 -9.44 10.71 -3.91
CA LEU A 147 -10.85 10.81 -4.30
C LEU A 147 -11.81 10.84 -3.12
N ALA A 148 -11.49 10.14 -2.03
CA ALA A 148 -12.28 10.20 -0.81
C ALA A 148 -12.22 11.62 -0.18
N ILE A 149 -11.09 12.32 -0.35
CA ILE A 149 -10.83 13.64 0.24
C ILE A 149 -11.30 14.80 -0.67
N LEU A 150 -11.25 14.64 -2.00
CA LEU A 150 -11.64 15.66 -2.99
C LEU A 150 -13.01 16.36 -2.76
N PRO A 151 -14.08 15.68 -2.29
CA PRO A 151 -15.37 16.31 -2.03
C PRO A 151 -15.35 17.32 -0.89
N PHE A 152 -14.50 17.13 0.13
CA PHE A 152 -14.31 18.12 1.20
C PHE A 152 -13.69 19.42 0.66
N LEU A 153 -13.07 19.36 -0.51
CA LEU A 153 -12.53 20.49 -1.27
C LEU A 153 -13.43 20.93 -2.44
N GLY A 154 -14.67 20.40 -2.52
CA GLY A 154 -15.68 20.82 -3.50
C GLY A 154 -15.54 20.20 -4.90
N VAL A 155 -14.90 19.04 -5.05
CA VAL A 155 -14.56 18.43 -6.34
C VAL A 155 -15.18 17.02 -6.53
N GLY A 156 -15.70 16.72 -7.72
CA GLY A 156 -16.28 15.41 -8.08
C GLY A 156 -15.27 14.44 -8.71
N GLY A 157 -15.12 13.23 -8.15
CA GLY A 157 -14.07 12.25 -8.47
C GLY A 157 -14.50 10.98 -9.25
N MET A 158 -15.66 10.98 -9.90
CA MET A 158 -16.29 9.74 -10.42
C MET A 158 -15.44 8.97 -11.45
N GLN A 159 -14.74 9.68 -12.35
CA GLN A 159 -14.01 9.04 -13.46
C GLN A 159 -12.69 8.41 -13.02
N LEU A 160 -12.12 8.85 -11.88
CA LEU A 160 -10.85 8.33 -11.38
C LEU A 160 -11.03 6.99 -10.66
N TYR A 161 -12.14 6.82 -9.93
CA TYR A 161 -12.49 5.57 -9.24
C TYR A 161 -12.67 4.39 -10.20
N LYS A 162 -13.34 4.63 -11.34
CA LYS A 162 -13.56 3.59 -12.37
C LYS A 162 -12.27 3.09 -13.02
N ALA A 163 -11.17 3.85 -12.92
CA ALA A 163 -9.90 3.51 -13.55
C ALA A 163 -8.97 2.68 -12.65
N GLU A 164 -9.26 2.60 -11.34
CA GLU A 164 -8.35 2.01 -10.34
C GLU A 164 -8.94 0.80 -9.60
N VAL A 165 -10.27 0.71 -9.48
CA VAL A 165 -10.90 -0.39 -8.74
C VAL A 165 -11.10 -1.64 -9.63
N PRO A 166 -10.61 -2.82 -9.20
CA PRO A 166 -10.89 -4.07 -9.89
C PRO A 166 -12.37 -4.49 -9.70
N GLY A 167 -12.97 -5.02 -10.77
CA GLY A 167 -14.30 -5.66 -10.74
C GLY A 167 -15.44 -4.89 -11.45
N PRO A 168 -16.58 -5.56 -11.70
CA PRO A 168 -17.72 -4.96 -12.39
C PRO A 168 -18.41 -3.90 -11.53
N VAL A 169 -18.37 -2.64 -11.99
CA VAL A 169 -18.99 -1.50 -11.29
C VAL A 169 -20.47 -1.38 -11.70
N PRO A 170 -21.46 -1.40 -10.78
CA PRO A 170 -22.87 -1.28 -11.14
C PRO A 170 -23.19 0.03 -11.87
N GLU A 171 -23.99 -0.08 -12.92
CA GLU A 171 -24.13 0.90 -14.01
C GLU A 171 -24.88 2.22 -13.69
N LYS A 172 -25.23 2.50 -12.43
CA LYS A 172 -25.94 3.75 -12.06
C LYS A 172 -25.42 4.28 -10.73
N ILE A 173 -24.76 5.44 -10.75
CA ILE A 173 -24.04 5.93 -9.57
C ILE A 173 -24.44 7.36 -9.16
N THR A 174 -25.34 7.41 -8.18
CA THR A 174 -25.61 8.50 -7.22
C THR A 174 -24.49 8.63 -6.15
N PRO A 175 -24.51 9.63 -5.21
CA PRO A 175 -23.57 9.91 -4.08
C PRO A 175 -22.90 8.78 -3.25
N ARG A 176 -23.08 7.51 -3.61
CA ARG A 176 -22.66 6.30 -2.90
C ARG A 176 -21.17 5.96 -3.05
N VAL A 177 -20.45 6.40 -4.10
CA VAL A 177 -19.01 6.02 -4.30
C VAL A 177 -18.10 6.56 -3.21
N ARG A 178 -18.34 7.79 -2.75
CA ARG A 178 -17.61 8.36 -1.62
C ARG A 178 -17.76 7.47 -0.38
N GLN A 179 -18.99 7.07 -0.10
CA GLN A 179 -19.28 6.20 1.03
C GLN A 179 -18.59 4.85 0.82
N THR A 180 -18.65 4.27 -0.38
CA THR A 180 -17.92 3.03 -0.69
C THR A 180 -16.41 3.16 -0.47
N ALA A 181 -15.75 4.19 -0.99
CA ALA A 181 -14.31 4.39 -0.81
C ALA A 181 -13.91 4.54 0.67
N LEU A 182 -14.66 5.33 1.44
CA LEU A 182 -14.43 5.49 2.88
C LEU A 182 -14.70 4.20 3.66
N LEU A 183 -15.69 3.41 3.25
CA LEU A 183 -15.97 2.12 3.87
C LEU A 183 -14.85 1.12 3.61
N LEU A 184 -14.35 1.04 2.38
CA LEU A 184 -13.23 0.15 2.05
C LEU A 184 -11.95 0.58 2.77
N TRP A 185 -11.65 1.88 2.82
CA TRP A 185 -10.55 2.41 3.65
C TRP A 185 -10.72 2.07 5.13
N GLY A 186 -11.94 2.14 5.66
CA GLY A 186 -12.24 1.74 7.03
C GLY A 186 -11.94 0.26 7.30
N VAL A 187 -12.30 -0.63 6.37
CA VAL A 187 -11.95 -2.06 6.45
C VAL A 187 -10.45 -2.27 6.35
N TYR A 188 -9.77 -1.58 5.43
CA TYR A 188 -8.32 -1.68 5.23
C TYR A 188 -7.54 -1.30 6.49
N VAL A 189 -7.90 -0.17 7.11
CA VAL A 189 -7.32 0.29 8.38
C VAL A 189 -7.64 -0.69 9.52
N LEU A 190 -8.87 -1.21 9.59
CA LEU A 190 -9.26 -2.17 10.62
C LEU A 190 -8.44 -3.46 10.52
N LEU A 191 -8.34 -4.05 9.34
CA LEU A 191 -7.55 -5.27 9.12
C LEU A 191 -6.06 -5.03 9.40
N SER A 192 -5.53 -3.87 8.99
CA SER A 192 -4.17 -3.47 9.33
C SER A 192 -3.96 -3.39 10.86
N ALA A 193 -4.87 -2.74 11.58
CA ALA A 193 -4.78 -2.63 13.04
C ALA A 193 -4.87 -4.01 13.74
N LEU A 194 -5.72 -4.91 13.23
CA LEU A 194 -5.81 -6.28 13.72
C LEU A 194 -4.52 -7.07 13.47
N GLN A 195 -3.89 -6.90 12.31
CA GLN A 195 -2.61 -7.54 12.00
C GLN A 195 -1.49 -7.04 12.92
N VAL A 196 -1.37 -5.71 13.08
CA VAL A 196 -0.40 -5.11 14.01
C VAL A 196 -0.60 -5.67 15.40
N GLY A 197 -1.84 -5.72 15.90
CA GLY A 197 -2.16 -6.29 17.20
C GLY A 197 -1.75 -7.77 17.31
N ALA A 198 -2.05 -8.58 16.29
CA ALA A 198 -1.69 -9.99 16.26
C ALA A 198 -0.16 -10.21 16.27
N LEU A 199 0.60 -9.42 15.52
CA LEU A 199 2.07 -9.47 15.50
C LEU A 199 2.67 -9.05 16.85
N MET A 200 2.15 -7.98 17.44
CA MET A 200 2.59 -7.52 18.77
C MET A 200 2.29 -8.53 19.87
N LEU A 201 1.16 -9.24 19.81
CA LEU A 201 0.84 -10.32 20.75
C LEU A 201 1.83 -11.49 20.67
N GLY A 202 2.48 -11.70 19.51
CA GLY A 202 3.57 -12.66 19.35
C GLY A 202 4.93 -12.16 19.81
N GLY A 203 5.02 -10.91 20.30
CA GLY A 203 6.25 -10.31 20.82
C GLY A 203 7.04 -9.45 19.84
N MET A 204 6.51 -9.19 18.63
CA MET A 204 7.13 -8.25 17.69
C MET A 204 6.94 -6.81 18.17
N ASP A 205 7.95 -5.95 18.03
CA ASP A 205 7.79 -4.55 18.44
C ASP A 205 6.85 -3.78 17.49
N LEU A 206 6.39 -2.60 17.92
CA LEU A 206 5.41 -1.82 17.18
C LEU A 206 5.90 -1.39 15.79
N PHE A 207 7.17 -1.04 15.64
CA PHE A 207 7.72 -0.58 14.37
C PHE A 207 7.80 -1.72 13.36
N GLU A 208 8.34 -2.87 13.76
CA GLU A 208 8.40 -4.05 12.91
C GLU A 208 6.98 -4.56 12.59
N SER A 209 6.06 -4.52 13.57
CA SER A 209 4.66 -4.90 13.37
C SER A 209 3.94 -4.01 12.35
N LEU A 210 4.14 -2.69 12.42
CA LEU A 210 3.56 -1.73 11.47
C LEU A 210 4.13 -1.94 10.07
N THR A 211 5.45 -1.98 9.94
CA THR A 211 6.14 -2.11 8.65
C THR A 211 5.82 -3.44 7.95
N HIS A 212 5.81 -4.57 8.66
CA HIS A 212 5.35 -5.85 8.09
C HIS A 212 3.86 -5.85 7.72
N THR A 213 3.01 -5.19 8.52
CA THR A 213 1.59 -5.04 8.19
C THR A 213 1.40 -4.23 6.91
N PHE A 214 2.15 -3.14 6.74
CA PHE A 214 2.09 -2.32 5.53
C PHE A 214 2.45 -3.12 4.29
N GLY A 215 3.50 -3.95 4.37
CA GLY A 215 3.87 -4.86 3.29
C GLY A 215 2.79 -5.92 3.00
N THR A 216 2.18 -6.49 4.04
CA THR A 216 1.20 -7.57 3.93
C THR A 216 -0.14 -7.10 3.38
N MET A 217 -0.74 -6.09 4.01
CA MET A 217 -2.09 -5.62 3.65
C MET A 217 -2.13 -5.01 2.25
N ALA A 218 -1.03 -4.42 1.81
CA ALA A 218 -0.87 -3.90 0.46
C ALA A 218 -0.52 -4.96 -0.57
N THR A 219 -0.33 -6.23 -0.17
CA THR A 219 0.14 -7.32 -1.03
C THR A 219 1.48 -7.04 -1.72
N GLY A 220 2.33 -6.20 -1.11
CA GLY A 220 3.60 -5.77 -1.72
C GLY A 220 4.85 -6.47 -1.17
N GLY A 221 4.91 -6.79 0.12
CA GLY A 221 6.00 -7.61 0.66
C GLY A 221 7.32 -6.90 1.04
N PHE A 222 7.36 -5.57 1.14
CA PHE A 222 8.47 -4.88 1.79
C PHE A 222 8.58 -5.24 3.28
N SER A 223 9.80 -5.11 3.79
CA SER A 223 10.19 -5.45 5.15
C SER A 223 11.35 -4.55 5.60
N PRO A 224 11.43 -4.19 6.89
CA PRO A 224 12.59 -3.48 7.44
C PRO A 224 13.81 -4.41 7.61
N LEU A 225 13.62 -5.73 7.51
CA LEU A 225 14.65 -6.76 7.65
C LEU A 225 15.11 -7.31 6.30
N ASN A 226 16.41 -7.63 6.20
CA ASN A 226 17.03 -8.20 5.01
C ASN A 226 16.45 -9.57 4.65
N GLY A 227 16.21 -10.43 5.65
CA GLY A 227 15.60 -11.74 5.47
C GLY A 227 14.06 -11.74 5.43
N SER A 228 13.43 -10.57 5.28
CA SER A 228 11.98 -10.39 5.45
C SER A 228 11.49 -10.99 6.78
N ILE A 229 10.25 -11.47 6.83
CA ILE A 229 9.70 -12.16 8.01
C ILE A 229 10.45 -13.46 8.35
N GLY A 230 11.10 -14.07 7.36
CA GLY A 230 11.89 -15.29 7.55
C GLY A 230 13.05 -15.09 8.52
N GLN A 231 13.52 -13.86 8.71
CA GLN A 231 14.58 -13.51 9.65
C GLN A 231 14.23 -13.80 11.12
N TYR A 232 12.93 -13.80 11.48
CA TYR A 232 12.52 -14.17 12.85
C TYR A 232 12.60 -15.66 13.12
N GLY A 233 12.51 -16.50 12.09
CA GLY A 233 12.42 -17.95 12.24
C GLY A 233 11.30 -18.42 13.17
N ASN A 234 10.22 -17.63 13.29
CA ASN A 234 9.12 -17.89 14.22
C ASN A 234 7.83 -18.29 13.46
N PRO A 235 7.38 -19.54 13.59
CA PRO A 235 6.17 -20.03 12.93
C PRO A 235 4.91 -19.21 13.23
N TYR A 236 4.82 -18.58 14.40
CA TYR A 236 3.66 -17.76 14.75
C TYR A 236 3.52 -16.56 13.80
N PHE A 237 4.61 -15.84 13.53
CA PHE A 237 4.57 -14.68 12.65
C PHE A 237 4.29 -15.07 11.20
N GLU A 238 4.89 -16.18 10.74
CA GLU A 238 4.62 -16.74 9.41
C GLU A 238 3.11 -17.01 9.23
N TRP A 239 2.48 -17.69 10.19
CA TRP A 239 1.03 -17.98 10.11
C TRP A 239 0.13 -16.75 10.20
N VAL A 240 0.47 -15.78 11.06
CA VAL A 240 -0.27 -14.51 11.12
C VAL A 240 -0.20 -13.81 9.76
N ILE A 241 0.99 -13.68 9.19
CA ILE A 241 1.14 -13.03 7.88
C ILE A 241 0.46 -13.82 6.78
N THR A 242 0.57 -15.16 6.73
CA THR A 242 -0.17 -16.00 5.76
C THR A 242 -1.68 -15.78 5.83
N LEU A 243 -2.25 -15.71 7.03
CA LEU A 243 -3.68 -15.42 7.20
C LEU A 243 -4.04 -14.05 6.61
N PHE A 244 -3.27 -13.00 6.95
CA PHE A 244 -3.56 -11.65 6.48
C PHE A 244 -3.25 -11.46 4.99
N MET A 245 -2.29 -12.18 4.41
CA MET A 245 -2.08 -12.25 2.95
C MET A 245 -3.32 -12.81 2.25
N PHE A 246 -3.89 -13.90 2.78
CA PHE A 246 -5.11 -14.49 2.23
C PHE A 246 -6.31 -13.53 2.32
N LEU A 247 -6.46 -12.83 3.45
CA LEU A 247 -7.52 -11.83 3.62
C LEU A 247 -7.31 -10.62 2.70
N ALA A 248 -6.08 -10.10 2.60
CA ALA A 248 -5.76 -8.96 1.75
C ALA A 248 -5.92 -9.26 0.25
N GLY A 249 -5.67 -10.50 -0.18
CA GLY A 249 -5.88 -10.94 -1.56
C GLY A 249 -7.35 -11.07 -1.97
N ALA A 250 -8.28 -11.14 -1.00
CA ALA A 250 -9.71 -11.24 -1.26
C ALA A 250 -10.37 -9.86 -1.37
N ASN A 251 -11.51 -9.80 -2.06
CA ASN A 251 -12.23 -8.54 -2.29
C ASN A 251 -12.66 -7.87 -0.96
N PHE A 252 -12.24 -6.63 -0.72
CA PHE A 252 -12.54 -5.88 0.51
C PHE A 252 -14.04 -5.60 0.72
N VAL A 253 -14.86 -5.63 -0.34
CA VAL A 253 -16.33 -5.54 -0.21
C VAL A 253 -16.88 -6.73 0.58
N LEU A 254 -16.30 -7.92 0.41
CA LEU A 254 -16.73 -9.13 1.12
C LEU A 254 -16.46 -9.03 2.62
N HIS A 255 -15.31 -8.47 3.00
CA HIS A 255 -14.97 -8.17 4.38
C HIS A 255 -15.94 -7.15 4.99
N TYR A 256 -16.29 -6.11 4.23
CA TYR A 256 -17.30 -5.14 4.67
C TYR A 256 -18.66 -5.78 4.93
N LEU A 257 -19.13 -6.67 4.04
CA LEU A 257 -20.40 -7.38 4.22
C LEU A 257 -20.37 -8.32 5.44
N ALA A 258 -19.25 -9.01 5.65
CA ALA A 258 -19.03 -9.83 6.83
C ALA A 258 -19.13 -9.03 8.14
N LEU A 259 -18.53 -7.83 8.20
CA LEU A 259 -18.62 -6.93 9.35
C LEU A 259 -20.05 -6.43 9.62
N LYS A 260 -20.92 -6.45 8.61
CA LYS A 260 -22.36 -6.16 8.74
C LYS A 260 -23.20 -7.36 9.17
N GLY A 261 -22.57 -8.51 9.41
CA GLY A 261 -23.23 -9.76 9.83
C GLY A 261 -23.55 -10.72 8.69
N ASP A 262 -23.23 -10.38 7.44
CA ASP A 262 -23.47 -11.25 6.28
C ASP A 262 -22.22 -12.09 5.94
N LEU A 263 -21.89 -13.03 6.82
CA LEU A 263 -20.78 -13.97 6.60
C LEU A 263 -21.02 -14.89 5.38
N GLY A 264 -22.28 -15.09 5.00
CA GLY A 264 -22.66 -15.87 3.82
C GLY A 264 -22.29 -15.19 2.50
N ALA A 265 -21.88 -13.92 2.51
CA ALA A 265 -21.40 -13.22 1.32
C ALA A 265 -20.18 -13.91 0.69
N TRP A 266 -19.24 -14.41 1.51
CA TRP A 266 -18.04 -15.10 1.05
C TRP A 266 -18.36 -16.36 0.23
N TRP A 267 -19.31 -17.18 0.69
CA TRP A 267 -19.67 -18.44 0.04
C TRP A 267 -20.61 -18.29 -1.15
N ARG A 268 -21.28 -17.15 -1.28
CA ARG A 268 -22.09 -16.84 -2.47
C ARG A 268 -21.24 -16.28 -3.60
N ASP A 269 -20.14 -15.61 -3.27
CA ASP A 269 -19.24 -15.03 -4.26
C ASP A 269 -18.47 -16.12 -5.04
N GLU A 270 -18.48 -16.03 -6.37
CA GLU A 270 -17.82 -17.04 -7.22
C GLU A 270 -16.31 -16.84 -7.27
N GLU A 271 -15.86 -15.58 -7.26
CA GLU A 271 -14.46 -15.19 -7.31
C GLU A 271 -13.73 -15.65 -6.04
N PHE A 272 -14.30 -15.41 -4.86
CA PHE A 272 -13.73 -15.85 -3.59
C PHE A 272 -13.66 -17.38 -3.49
N ARG A 273 -14.71 -18.09 -3.91
CA ARG A 273 -14.69 -19.56 -3.94
C ARG A 273 -13.62 -20.09 -4.87
N PHE A 274 -13.41 -19.46 -6.02
CA PHE A 274 -12.37 -19.84 -6.96
C PHE A 274 -10.97 -19.54 -6.41
N TYR A 275 -10.77 -18.34 -5.89
CA TYR A 275 -9.56 -17.90 -5.19
C TYR A 275 -9.17 -18.89 -4.08
N ALA A 276 -10.08 -19.15 -3.13
CA ALA A 276 -9.85 -20.08 -2.03
C ALA A 276 -9.51 -21.50 -2.50
N LYS A 277 -10.20 -22.00 -3.54
CA LYS A 277 -9.91 -23.32 -4.11
C LYS A 277 -8.51 -23.37 -4.72
N ILE A 278 -8.13 -22.38 -5.51
CA ILE A 278 -6.80 -22.32 -6.12
C ILE A 278 -5.73 -22.25 -5.03
N THR A 279 -5.89 -21.38 -4.03
CA THR A 279 -4.92 -21.28 -2.93
C THR A 279 -4.76 -22.62 -2.23
N VAL A 280 -5.84 -23.28 -1.80
CA VAL A 280 -5.76 -24.57 -1.11
C VAL A 280 -5.12 -25.65 -1.98
N VAL A 281 -5.50 -25.76 -3.25
CA VAL A 281 -4.92 -26.75 -4.17
C VAL A 281 -3.42 -26.49 -4.38
N SER A 282 -3.02 -25.24 -4.57
CA SER A 282 -1.62 -24.84 -4.73
C SER A 282 -0.80 -25.11 -3.47
N VAL A 283 -1.32 -24.81 -2.28
CA VAL A 283 -0.66 -25.12 -0.99
C VAL A 283 -0.45 -26.62 -0.84
N LEU A 284 -1.47 -27.43 -1.13
CA LEU A 284 -1.36 -28.89 -1.05
C LEU A 284 -0.36 -29.44 -2.07
N ALA A 285 -0.36 -28.92 -3.31
CA ALA A 285 0.59 -29.32 -4.34
C ALA A 285 2.03 -28.96 -3.95
N ALA A 286 2.28 -27.73 -3.49
CA ALA A 286 3.59 -27.29 -3.02
C ALA A 286 4.07 -28.13 -1.82
N THR A 287 3.18 -28.39 -0.86
CA THR A 287 3.47 -29.25 0.30
C THR A 287 3.86 -30.67 -0.12
N ALA A 288 3.10 -31.28 -1.04
CA ALA A 288 3.37 -32.62 -1.54
C ALA A 288 4.73 -32.71 -2.26
N ILE A 289 5.06 -31.70 -3.08
CA ILE A 289 6.36 -31.61 -3.77
C ILE A 289 7.49 -31.48 -2.74
N LEU A 290 7.40 -30.52 -1.82
CA LEU A 290 8.43 -30.26 -0.80
C LEU A 290 8.68 -31.46 0.13
N PHE A 291 7.62 -32.22 0.44
CA PHE A 291 7.73 -33.43 1.24
C PHE A 291 8.35 -34.58 0.43
N ALA A 292 7.95 -34.76 -0.84
CA ALA A 292 8.47 -35.80 -1.71
C ALA A 292 9.96 -35.60 -2.06
N THR A 293 10.42 -34.36 -2.20
CA THR A 293 11.83 -34.04 -2.44
C THR A 293 12.70 -34.09 -1.17
N GLY A 294 12.09 -34.25 0.01
CA GLY A 294 12.82 -34.23 1.28
C GLY A 294 13.48 -32.89 1.59
N THR A 295 12.96 -31.79 1.04
CA THR A 295 13.51 -30.44 1.24
C THR A 295 13.46 -30.02 2.71
N TYR A 296 12.39 -30.43 3.40
CA TYR A 296 12.22 -30.23 4.83
C TYR A 296 12.07 -31.58 5.54
N GLY A 297 12.52 -31.65 6.80
CA GLY A 297 12.55 -32.90 7.57
C GLY A 297 11.18 -33.39 8.05
N THR A 298 10.15 -32.55 8.03
CA THR A 298 8.81 -32.91 8.51
C THR A 298 7.71 -32.44 7.55
N LEU A 299 6.59 -33.18 7.51
CA LEU A 299 5.41 -32.77 6.75
C LEU A 299 4.86 -31.42 7.24
N SER A 300 4.98 -31.15 8.54
CA SER A 300 4.54 -29.88 9.13
C SER A 300 5.34 -28.69 8.60
N ASP A 301 6.66 -28.82 8.45
CA ASP A 301 7.51 -27.76 7.91
C ASP A 301 7.28 -27.60 6.40
N SER A 302 7.12 -28.71 5.65
CA SER A 302 6.72 -28.65 4.24
C SER A 302 5.39 -27.92 4.05
N PHE A 303 4.42 -28.15 4.93
CA PHE A 303 3.12 -27.45 4.88
C PHE A 303 3.26 -25.97 5.27
N ARG A 304 3.99 -25.66 6.35
CA ARG A 304 4.21 -24.28 6.81
C ARG A 304 4.86 -23.43 5.71
N TYR A 305 6.01 -23.88 5.18
CA TYR A 305 6.71 -23.15 4.15
C TYR A 305 5.98 -23.18 2.80
N GLY A 306 5.32 -24.29 2.46
CA GLY A 306 4.48 -24.38 1.27
C GLY A 306 3.29 -23.42 1.32
N ALA A 307 2.65 -23.28 2.48
CA ALA A 307 1.54 -22.34 2.67
C ALA A 307 1.98 -20.87 2.66
N PHE A 308 3.17 -20.56 3.15
CA PHE A 308 3.68 -19.19 3.16
C PHE A 308 4.10 -18.71 1.76
N GLN A 309 4.61 -19.61 0.91
CA GLN A 309 5.13 -19.27 -0.43
C GLN A 309 4.06 -19.23 -1.53
N VAL A 310 2.85 -19.74 -1.28
CA VAL A 310 1.71 -19.77 -2.22
C VAL A 310 0.78 -18.59 -1.94
#